data_AF-A0A9Q1CA03-F1
#
_entry.id   AF-A0A9Q1CA03-F1
#
_cell.length_a   1.000
_cell.length_b   1.000
_cell.length_c   1.000
_cell.angle_alpha   90.00
_cell.angle_beta   90.00
_cell.angle_gamma   90.00
#
_symmetry.space_group_name_H-M   'P 1'
#
loop_
_entity.id
_entity.type
_entity.pdbx_description
1 polymer ?
#
loop_
_entity_poly.entity_id
_entity_poly.type
_entity_poly.pdbx_seq_one_letter_code
_entity_poly.pdbx_strand_id
1 'polypeptide(L)'
;MSMCLQAYTVGATDSSDKIASFSNWGTCVDIFAPGVDVRSASHSSNYGSTTMSGTSMACPHVAGAAAIERASTSSVSSIYSALTNNASSNKISGLTLSKSSSPNLLLYVG
;
A
#
# COMPACT_ATOMS: atom_id res chain seq x y z
N MET A 1 -21.97 9.73 8.52
CA MET A 1 -21.84 8.81 7.37
C MET A 1 -21.47 7.45 7.93
N SER A 2 -22.38 6.48 7.79
CA SER A 2 -22.17 5.10 8.23
C SER A 2 -21.07 4.48 7.37
N MET A 3 -19.90 4.21 7.96
CA MET A 3 -18.88 3.39 7.31
C MET A 3 -19.34 1.94 7.42
N CYS A 4 -19.98 1.43 6.35
CA CYS A 4 -19.93 0.01 6.07
C CYS A 4 -18.45 -0.41 6.05
N LEU A 5 -18.11 -1.59 6.56
CA LEU A 5 -16.75 -2.15 6.57
C LEU A 5 -16.18 -2.14 5.13
N GLN A 6 -15.53 -1.06 4.75
CA GLN A 6 -14.98 -0.85 3.42
C GLN A 6 -13.54 -1.35 3.43
N ALA A 7 -13.15 -2.13 2.43
CA ALA A 7 -11.75 -2.54 2.28
C ALA A 7 -10.89 -1.33 1.94
N TYR A 8 -9.69 -1.25 2.53
CA TYR A 8 -8.65 -0.30 2.12
C TYR A 8 -7.80 -0.97 1.04
N THR A 9 -7.85 -0.43 -0.16
CA THR A 9 -7.31 -1.02 -1.38
C THR A 9 -5.90 -0.53 -1.66
N VAL A 10 -5.03 -1.46 -2.08
CA VAL A 10 -3.58 -1.20 -2.15
C VAL A 10 -3.04 -1.50 -3.55
N GLY A 11 -2.48 -0.47 -4.20
CA GLY A 11 -1.67 -0.60 -5.41
C GLY A 11 -0.20 -0.88 -5.12
N ALA A 12 0.54 -1.32 -6.14
CA ALA A 12 1.96 -1.65 -6.03
C ALA A 12 2.86 -0.63 -6.73
N THR A 13 4.00 -0.34 -6.10
CA THR A 13 5.10 0.47 -6.65
C THR A 13 6.42 -0.31 -6.61
N ASP A 14 7.36 0.09 -7.45
CA ASP A 14 8.75 -0.36 -7.40
C ASP A 14 9.63 0.55 -6.54
N SER A 15 10.91 0.20 -6.42
CA SER A 15 11.91 0.91 -5.62
C SER A 15 12.29 2.30 -6.16
N SER A 16 11.82 2.67 -7.35
CA SER A 16 12.01 4.00 -7.95
C SER A 16 10.76 4.87 -7.85
N ASP A 17 9.87 4.55 -6.91
CA ASP A 17 8.55 5.16 -6.72
C ASP A 17 7.73 5.18 -8.01
N LYS A 18 7.84 4.17 -8.87
CA LYS A 18 7.03 4.05 -10.08
C LYS A 18 5.92 3.04 -9.85
N ILE A 19 4.71 3.33 -10.34
CA ILE A 19 3.63 2.34 -10.34
C ILE A 19 4.08 1.06 -11.07
N ALA A 20 3.91 -0.08 -10.42
CA ALA A 20 4.25 -1.38 -10.99
C ALA A 20 3.43 -1.64 -12.26
N SER A 21 4.04 -2.23 -13.29
CA SER A 21 3.37 -2.46 -14.59
C SER A 21 2.11 -3.31 -14.49
N PHE A 22 2.05 -4.22 -13.51
CA PHE A 22 0.91 -5.10 -13.22
C PHE A 22 -0.10 -4.51 -12.23
N SER A 23 0.22 -3.41 -11.54
CA SER A 23 -0.68 -2.87 -10.51
C SER A 23 -1.96 -2.37 -11.17
N ASN A 24 -3.11 -2.56 -10.53
CA ASN A 24 -4.31 -1.79 -10.87
C ASN A 24 -4.17 -0.33 -10.41
N TRP A 25 -5.06 0.53 -10.92
CA TRP A 25 -5.12 1.97 -10.68
C TRP A 25 -6.57 2.47 -10.80
N GLY A 26 -6.80 3.74 -10.45
CA GLY A 26 -8.09 4.42 -10.50
C GLY A 26 -8.60 4.83 -9.13
N THR A 27 -9.81 5.42 -9.09
CA THR A 27 -10.44 5.95 -7.88
C THR A 27 -10.77 4.92 -6.82
N CYS A 28 -10.76 3.62 -7.20
CA CYS A 28 -10.96 2.51 -6.28
C CYS A 28 -9.66 2.03 -5.62
N VAL A 29 -8.51 2.66 -5.88
CA VAL A 29 -7.27 2.44 -5.13
C VAL A 29 -7.16 3.54 -4.08
N ASP A 30 -6.92 3.19 -2.82
CA ASP A 30 -6.81 4.16 -1.72
C ASP A 30 -5.35 4.62 -1.50
N ILE A 31 -4.40 3.70 -1.64
CA ILE A 31 -2.97 3.96 -1.42
C ILE A 31 -2.09 3.03 -2.26
N PHE A 32 -0.83 3.39 -2.46
CA PHE A 32 0.19 2.51 -3.00
C PHE A 32 1.26 2.18 -1.96
N ALA A 33 1.88 1.01 -2.09
CA ALA A 33 3.00 0.59 -1.25
C ALA A 33 4.02 -0.23 -2.06
N PRO A 34 5.22 -0.51 -1.52
CA PRO A 34 6.23 -1.34 -2.19
C PRO A 34 5.68 -2.73 -2.49
N GLY A 35 5.66 -3.10 -3.77
CA GLY A 35 5.12 -4.38 -4.23
C GLY A 35 5.93 -5.05 -5.33
N VAL A 36 7.05 -4.48 -5.75
CA VAL A 36 7.99 -5.10 -6.71
C VAL A 36 9.26 -5.48 -5.96
N ASP A 37 9.76 -6.69 -6.24
CA ASP A 37 10.99 -7.24 -5.68
C ASP A 37 11.01 -7.22 -4.14
N VAL A 38 9.88 -7.57 -3.53
CA VAL A 38 9.72 -7.63 -2.08
C VAL A 38 10.23 -8.96 -1.57
N ARG A 39 11.31 -8.92 -0.77
CA ARG A 39 11.85 -10.09 -0.09
C ARG A 39 11.05 -10.38 1.19
N SER A 40 10.60 -11.63 1.34
CA SER A 40 9.93 -12.09 2.56
C SER A 40 10.27 -13.57 2.85
N ALA A 41 9.69 -14.11 3.92
CA ALA A 41 9.86 -15.51 4.31
C ALA A 41 9.30 -16.46 3.24
N SER A 42 9.91 -17.64 3.13
CA SER A 42 9.49 -18.72 2.23
C SER A 42 9.25 -20.00 3.01
N HIS A 43 8.28 -20.80 2.56
CA HIS A 43 7.98 -22.11 3.14
C HIS A 43 9.01 -23.20 2.78
N SER A 44 10.08 -22.87 2.03
CA SER A 44 11.10 -23.82 1.60
C SER A 44 11.98 -24.34 2.75
N SER A 45 12.13 -23.56 3.84
CA SER A 45 12.80 -23.97 5.08
C SER A 45 12.51 -22.98 6.21
N ASN A 46 12.88 -23.30 7.45
CA ASN A 46 12.74 -22.41 8.62
C ASN A 46 13.52 -21.08 8.51
N TYR A 47 14.46 -20.99 7.58
CA TYR A 47 15.25 -19.79 7.27
C TYR A 47 15.07 -19.35 5.82
N GLY A 48 14.07 -19.92 5.13
CA GLY A 48 13.81 -19.68 3.72
C GLY A 48 13.40 -18.24 3.49
N SER A 49 13.88 -17.66 2.40
CA SER A 49 13.38 -16.38 1.91
C SER A 49 13.15 -16.45 0.41
N THR A 50 12.18 -15.68 -0.05
CA THR A 50 11.87 -15.53 -1.48
C THR A 50 11.61 -14.06 -1.78
N THR A 51 11.84 -13.68 -3.03
CA THR A 51 11.56 -12.32 -3.52
C THR A 51 10.43 -12.42 -4.53
N MET A 52 9.35 -11.70 -4.30
CA MET A 52 8.13 -11.76 -5.10
C MET A 52 7.61 -10.36 -5.42
N SER A 53 6.81 -10.28 -6.48
CA SER A 53 6.19 -9.04 -6.95
C SER A 53 4.68 -9.24 -7.05
N GLY A 54 3.92 -8.27 -6.56
CA GLY A 54 2.47 -8.28 -6.61
C GLY A 54 1.84 -7.21 -5.71
N THR A 55 0.58 -6.86 -5.97
CA THR A 55 -0.23 -6.10 -5.02
C THR A 55 -0.43 -6.88 -3.71
N SER A 56 -0.39 -8.21 -3.76
CA SER A 56 -0.31 -9.09 -2.59
C SER A 56 0.94 -8.87 -1.73
N MET A 57 2.01 -8.30 -2.27
CA MET A 57 3.22 -7.91 -1.52
C MET A 57 3.15 -6.46 -1.04
N ALA A 58 2.42 -5.59 -1.73
CA ALA A 58 2.12 -4.23 -1.27
C ALA A 58 1.14 -4.22 -0.09
N CYS A 59 0.08 -5.04 -0.13
CA CYS A 59 -0.95 -5.13 0.90
C CYS A 59 -0.41 -5.39 2.33
N PRO A 60 0.51 -6.35 2.58
CA PRO A 60 1.05 -6.59 3.92
C PRO A 60 1.88 -5.41 4.47
N HIS A 61 2.48 -4.56 3.64
CA HIS A 61 3.11 -3.32 4.12
C HIS A 61 2.06 -2.38 4.73
N VAL A 62 0.94 -2.18 4.05
CA VAL A 62 -0.17 -1.34 4.56
C VAL A 62 -0.82 -1.97 5.78
N ALA A 63 -0.97 -3.30 5.81
CA ALA A 63 -1.49 -4.00 6.99
C ALA A 63 -0.57 -3.84 8.21
N GLY A 64 0.75 -3.88 8.02
CA GLY A 64 1.74 -3.59 9.07
C GLY A 64 1.63 -2.16 9.58
N ALA A 65 1.54 -1.17 8.69
CA ALA A 65 1.32 0.22 9.06
C ALA A 65 0.01 0.42 9.84
N ALA A 66 -1.08 -0.20 9.38
CA ALA A 66 -2.36 -0.17 10.07
C ALA A 66 -2.28 -0.79 11.48
N ALA A 67 -1.48 -1.83 11.66
CA ALA A 67 -1.24 -2.45 12.97
C ALA A 67 -0.47 -1.53 13.92
N ILE A 68 0.46 -0.71 13.41
CA ILE A 68 1.15 0.32 14.19
C ILE A 68 0.15 1.39 14.64
N GLU A 69 -0.66 1.92 13.73
CA GLU A 69 -1.71 2.91 14.06
C GLU A 69 -2.74 2.35 15.05
N ARG A 70 -3.04 1.05 14.97
CA ARG A 70 -3.94 0.36 15.90
C ARG A 70 -3.45 0.39 17.34
N ALA A 71 -2.14 0.56 17.58
CA ALA A 71 -1.60 0.74 18.93
C ALA A 71 -2.03 2.07 19.56
N SER A 72 -2.31 3.09 18.74
CA SER A 72 -2.71 4.43 19.20
C SER A 72 -4.22 4.65 19.18
N THR A 73 -4.97 3.90 18.37
CA THR A 73 -6.43 4.05 18.28
C THR A 73 -7.15 2.77 17.88
N SER A 74 -8.31 2.52 18.49
CA SER A 74 -9.21 1.43 18.11
C SER A 74 -10.17 1.78 16.96
N SER A 75 -10.20 3.06 16.55
CA SER A 75 -11.11 3.54 15.52
C SER A 75 -10.57 3.27 14.12
N VAL A 76 -11.28 2.46 13.33
CA VAL A 76 -10.90 2.13 11.94
C VAL A 76 -10.82 3.38 11.07
N SER A 77 -11.75 4.33 11.24
CA SER A 77 -11.75 5.58 10.48
C SER A 77 -10.52 6.44 10.79
N SER A 78 -10.07 6.42 12.04
CA SER A 78 -8.85 7.13 12.46
C SER A 78 -7.60 6.47 11.87
N ILE A 79 -7.55 5.14 11.80
CA ILE A 79 -6.46 4.41 11.14
C ILE A 79 -6.40 4.76 9.66
N TYR A 80 -7.54 4.78 8.96
CA TYR A 80 -7.57 5.12 7.52
C TYR A 80 -7.11 6.55 7.30
N SER A 81 -7.54 7.47 8.17
CA SER A 81 -7.12 8.86 8.13
C SER A 81 -5.62 9.01 8.37
N ALA A 82 -5.07 8.28 9.34
CA ALA A 82 -3.63 8.28 9.63
C ALA A 82 -2.82 7.77 8.44
N LEU A 83 -3.20 6.63 7.85
CA LEU A 83 -2.54 6.07 6.65
C LEU A 83 -2.54 7.06 5.49
N THR A 84 -3.69 7.69 5.21
CA THR A 84 -3.82 8.67 4.12
C THR A 84 -3.02 9.96 4.41
N ASN A 85 -3.09 10.48 5.64
CA ASN A 85 -2.47 11.77 5.99
C ASN A 85 -0.94 11.67 6.11
N ASN A 86 -0.43 10.53 6.57
CA ASN A 86 1.00 10.30 6.71
C ASN A 86 1.65 9.94 5.37
N ALA A 87 0.88 9.47 4.38
CA ALA A 87 1.41 9.05 3.10
C ALA A 87 2.20 10.15 2.37
N SER A 88 3.30 9.75 1.75
CA SER A 88 4.09 10.60 0.89
C SER A 88 3.31 10.94 -0.39
N SER A 89 2.87 12.19 -0.48
CA SER A 89 2.07 12.68 -1.60
C SER A 89 2.92 13.03 -2.82
N ASN A 90 2.40 12.78 -4.02
CA ASN A 90 2.99 13.17 -5.31
C ASN A 90 4.41 12.63 -5.56
N LYS A 91 4.75 11.47 -4.99
CA LYS A 91 6.02 10.79 -5.23
C LYS A 91 5.96 9.75 -6.33
N ILE A 92 4.76 9.22 -6.59
CA ILE A 92 4.59 8.09 -7.50
C ILE A 92 4.64 8.58 -8.94
N SER A 93 5.61 8.07 -9.70
CA SER A 93 5.74 8.27 -11.14
C SER A 93 4.99 7.19 -11.93
N GLY A 94 4.70 7.47 -13.21
CA GLY A 94 3.96 6.54 -14.09
C GLY A 94 2.44 6.54 -13.91
N LEU A 95 1.90 7.29 -12.93
CA LEU A 95 0.49 7.69 -12.86
C LEU A 95 0.18 8.80 -13.89
N THR A 96 0.35 8.49 -15.18
CA THR A 96 0.12 9.42 -16.30
C THR A 96 -1.35 9.84 -16.42
N LEU A 97 -1.71 10.69 -17.39
CA LEU A 97 -3.10 11.16 -17.61
C LEU A 97 -4.14 10.04 -17.71
N SER A 98 -3.77 8.85 -18.21
CA SER A 98 -4.67 7.68 -18.26
C SER A 98 -4.91 7.01 -16.90
N LYS A 99 -4.12 7.39 -15.88
CA LYS A 99 -4.16 6.88 -14.50
C LYS A 99 -4.35 8.01 -13.47
N SER A 100 -4.61 9.24 -13.91
CA SER A 100 -4.62 10.45 -13.06
C SER A 100 -5.74 10.50 -12.03
N SER A 101 -6.75 9.63 -12.17
CA SER A 101 -7.82 9.47 -11.18
C SER A 101 -7.41 8.65 -9.96
N SER A 102 -6.22 8.05 -9.98
CA SER A 102 -5.66 7.34 -8.81
C SER A 102 -5.07 8.34 -7.82
N PRO A 103 -5.15 8.08 -6.50
CA PRO A 103 -4.42 8.87 -5.54
C PRO A 103 -2.91 8.71 -5.76
N ASN A 104 -2.17 9.81 -5.71
CA ASN A 104 -0.71 9.77 -5.69
C ASN A 104 -0.22 9.78 -4.25
N LEU A 105 -0.51 8.69 -3.54
CA LEU A 105 -0.20 8.50 -2.13
C LEU A 105 0.64 7.23 -1.96
N LEU A 106 1.88 7.40 -1.53
CA LEU A 106 2.79 6.30 -1.21
C LEU A 106 2.84 6.09 0.31
N LEU A 107 2.62 4.86 0.77
CA LEU A 107 2.62 4.50 2.17
C LEU A 107 3.89 5.01 2.89
N TYR A 108 3.69 5.60 4.06
CA TYR A 108 4.76 6.07 4.94
C TYR A 108 4.40 5.81 6.40
N VAL A 109 5.40 5.43 7.20
CA VAL A 109 5.31 5.23 8.65
C VAL A 109 6.51 5.94 9.26
N GLY A 110 6.29 6.98 10.07
CA GLY A 110 7.35 7.78 10.70
C GLY A 110 6.96 9.23 10.88
#